data_AF-A0A940L0X3-F1
#
_entry.id   AF-A0A940L0X3-F1
#
_cell.length_a   1.000
_cell.length_b   1.000
_cell.length_c   1.000
_cell.angle_alpha   90.00
_cell.angle_beta   90.00
_cell.angle_gamma   90.00
#
_symmetry.space_group_name_H-M   'P 1'
#
loop_
_entity.id
_entity.type
_entity.pdbx_description
1 polymer ?
#
loop_
_entity_poly.entity_id
_entity_poly.type
_entity_poly.pdbx_seq_one_letter_code
_entity_poly.pdbx_strand_id
1 'polypeptide(L)'
;MTNLQGKNLVSVLLTVLVATSPATTFAQTTTAPAAKSTVEKSQLSVGQRYFISADNLNIRSSNSTTDSNIVGQLTMNDVVEIYDVLNAATPLVQIKIIKSASVNPNVAPELFVSKDYLATKETTVATSKYFVVQNVATEKTRVYERCTVTPNCPHKMVMETEMVVGRNEEGTKTDRYAYMTWLGHSRIASWVKFYADGAANYPNWYKAGQDIKSIPRPITDGSSRVIGSRKWMVKGKDGKSTVYGAFGWYAAKLSPADDVNGVNSQWMHGTIGWGKDGSAAIDITRGFFMNMFSNPGSHGCTRLENRAIAYLRSILPVGTDIYRVYARESTREMESVTSDGKILSPLRRYAANYNTPVRWDYILLTNGAQQAGGLTPDAKTIIAQAISFSAGTNLIEQGSYDVDQYPNAVQLNYKNSAASGKSGDRYRIDSGKAKEPTNFKGYFLVDEGRFVDYAHPNETAVKGKVHVSGLLDFRNSVPEFLKATGYHYPPVVIWKSGDAEDAAQANKGH
;
A
#
# COMPACT_ATOMS: atom_id res chain seq x y z
N MET A 1 17.30 -81.14 -14.98
CA MET A 1 16.87 -81.60 -13.65
C MET A 1 16.97 -80.43 -12.68
N THR A 2 15.84 -80.04 -12.07
CA THR A 2 15.64 -79.37 -10.76
C THR A 2 16.51 -78.15 -10.38
N ASN A 3 15.94 -76.91 -10.39
CA ASN A 3 15.34 -76.16 -9.25
C ASN A 3 16.39 -75.54 -8.29
N LEU A 4 16.33 -74.31 -7.74
CA LEU A 4 15.26 -73.34 -7.47
C LEU A 4 15.91 -71.99 -7.02
N GLN A 5 15.27 -70.86 -7.37
CA GLN A 5 15.08 -69.59 -6.63
C GLN A 5 16.22 -68.71 -6.07
N GLY A 6 16.07 -67.39 -6.32
CA GLY A 6 16.68 -66.32 -5.52
C GLY A 6 16.57 -64.92 -6.16
N LYS A 7 15.39 -64.29 -6.11
CA LYS A 7 15.18 -62.84 -6.37
C LYS A 7 15.40 -62.07 -5.07
N ASN A 8 16.06 -60.91 -5.12
CA ASN A 8 15.90 -59.84 -4.11
C ASN A 8 15.97 -58.47 -4.77
N LEU A 9 14.79 -57.83 -4.87
CA LEU A 9 14.59 -56.40 -5.05
C LEU A 9 14.57 -55.77 -3.66
N VAL A 10 15.50 -54.85 -3.39
CA VAL A 10 15.51 -54.07 -2.15
C VAL A 10 14.67 -52.80 -2.38
N SER A 11 13.46 -52.81 -1.83
CA SER A 11 12.66 -51.61 -1.60
C SER A 11 13.25 -50.83 -0.43
N VAL A 12 13.72 -49.61 -0.68
CA VAL A 12 14.04 -48.65 0.38
C VAL A 12 12.76 -47.91 0.75
N LEU A 13 12.16 -48.30 1.88
CA LEU A 13 11.10 -47.55 2.54
C LEU A 13 11.73 -46.29 3.16
N LEU A 14 11.36 -45.11 2.64
CA LEU A 14 11.64 -43.83 3.28
C LEU A 14 10.49 -43.52 4.25
N THR A 15 10.72 -43.73 5.54
CA THR A 15 9.77 -43.41 6.61
C THR A 15 9.78 -41.91 6.87
N VAL A 16 8.75 -41.20 6.43
CA VAL A 16 8.53 -39.79 6.76
C VAL A 16 7.85 -39.73 8.13
N LEU A 17 8.59 -39.30 9.15
CA LEU A 17 8.00 -38.88 10.43
C LEU A 17 7.22 -37.57 10.19
N VAL A 18 5.89 -37.67 10.21
CA VAL A 18 5.00 -36.51 10.31
C VAL A 18 4.96 -36.09 11.78
N ALA A 19 5.73 -35.06 12.12
CA ALA A 19 5.54 -34.35 13.38
C ALA A 19 4.21 -33.59 13.31
N THR A 20 3.19 -34.09 14.00
CA THR A 20 1.91 -33.42 14.16
C THR A 20 2.07 -32.26 15.14
N SER A 21 2.41 -31.08 14.62
CA SER A 21 2.20 -29.84 15.35
C SER A 21 0.70 -29.56 15.47
N PRO A 22 0.20 -29.08 16.61
CA PRO A 22 -1.20 -28.70 16.74
C PRO A 22 -1.49 -27.58 15.72
N ALA A 23 -2.36 -27.89 14.76
CA ALA A 23 -2.86 -26.93 13.81
C ALA A 23 -3.72 -25.91 14.56
N THR A 24 -3.15 -24.75 14.89
CA THR A 24 -3.94 -23.54 15.06
C THR A 24 -4.57 -23.23 13.71
N THR A 25 -5.81 -23.68 13.53
CA THR A 25 -6.70 -23.28 12.44
C THR A 25 -6.90 -21.77 12.49
N PHE A 26 -6.14 -21.04 11.69
CA PHE A 26 -6.52 -19.69 11.29
C PHE A 26 -7.68 -19.83 10.31
N ALA A 27 -8.91 -19.81 10.84
CA ALA A 27 -10.08 -19.54 10.04
C ALA A 27 -9.96 -18.09 9.55
N GLN A 28 -9.39 -17.91 8.35
CA GLN A 28 -9.50 -16.65 7.64
C GLN A 28 -10.94 -16.56 7.17
N THR A 29 -11.77 -15.83 7.91
CA THR A 29 -13.09 -15.42 7.45
C THR A 29 -12.86 -14.64 6.17
N THR A 30 -13.10 -15.27 5.03
CA THR A 30 -13.26 -14.57 3.76
C THR A 30 -14.49 -13.69 3.94
N THR A 31 -14.29 -12.47 4.42
CA THR A 31 -15.31 -11.44 4.27
C THR A 31 -15.49 -11.28 2.78
N ALA A 32 -16.64 -11.76 2.29
CA ALA A 32 -17.14 -11.33 1.00
C ALA A 32 -16.99 -9.80 0.95
N PRO A 33 -16.55 -9.21 -0.17
CA PRO A 33 -16.62 -7.77 -0.31
C PRO A 33 -18.03 -7.37 0.10
N ALA A 34 -18.17 -6.39 1.00
CA ALA A 34 -19.47 -5.93 1.49
C ALA A 34 -20.40 -5.90 0.29
N ALA A 35 -21.34 -6.85 0.24
CA ALA A 35 -22.16 -7.02 -0.93
C ALA A 35 -22.80 -5.65 -1.16
N LYS A 36 -22.63 -5.07 -2.36
CA LYS A 36 -23.39 -3.89 -2.74
C LYS A 36 -24.85 -4.27 -2.51
N SER A 37 -25.41 -3.78 -1.42
CA SER A 37 -26.83 -3.83 -1.16
C SER A 37 -27.42 -2.85 -2.17
N THR A 38 -27.66 -3.32 -3.39
CA THR A 38 -28.47 -2.59 -4.36
C THR A 38 -29.86 -2.49 -3.75
N VAL A 39 -30.10 -1.42 -3.01
CA VAL A 39 -31.43 -1.07 -2.50
C VAL A 39 -32.24 -0.68 -3.73
N GLU A 40 -33.35 -1.38 -3.94
CA GLU A 40 -34.30 -1.02 -4.99
C GLU A 40 -34.96 0.31 -4.64
N LYS A 41 -35.24 1.16 -5.63
CA LYS A 41 -35.87 2.48 -5.36
C LYS A 41 -37.21 2.35 -4.62
N SER A 42 -37.93 1.24 -4.84
CA SER A 42 -39.18 0.93 -4.15
C SER A 42 -39.02 0.72 -2.63
N GLN A 43 -37.79 0.49 -2.16
CA GLN A 43 -37.46 0.33 -0.75
C GLN A 43 -37.06 1.66 -0.10
N LEU A 44 -36.92 2.73 -0.90
CA LEU A 44 -36.58 4.06 -0.43
C LEU A 44 -37.86 4.85 -0.14
N SER A 45 -37.88 5.54 0.99
CA SER A 45 -39.00 6.39 1.40
C SER A 45 -38.60 7.86 1.42
N VAL A 46 -39.40 8.72 0.79
CA VAL A 46 -39.27 10.17 0.88
C VAL A 46 -39.48 10.60 2.35
N GLY A 47 -38.66 11.53 2.83
CA GLY A 47 -38.64 12.02 4.21
C GLY A 47 -37.92 11.10 5.20
N GLN A 48 -37.43 9.93 4.76
CA GLN A 48 -36.65 9.05 5.62
C GLN A 48 -35.15 9.39 5.55
N ARG A 49 -34.48 9.23 6.69
CA ARG A 49 -33.02 9.39 6.82
C ARG A 49 -32.28 8.10 6.46
N TYR A 50 -31.20 8.28 5.72
CA TYR A 50 -30.28 7.25 5.27
C TYR A 50 -28.84 7.64 5.61
N PHE A 51 -28.01 6.63 5.78
CA PHE A 51 -26.58 6.73 5.99
C PHE A 51 -25.86 6.41 4.68
N ILE A 52 -24.77 7.12 4.41
CA ILE A 52 -23.92 6.79 3.27
C ILE A 52 -23.11 5.52 3.57
N SER A 53 -23.18 4.53 2.68
CA SER A 53 -22.45 3.26 2.82
C SER A 53 -21.13 3.20 2.02
N ALA A 54 -20.84 4.23 1.23
CA ALA A 54 -19.58 4.37 0.52
C ALA A 54 -18.56 5.16 1.35
N ASP A 55 -17.26 4.86 1.20
CA ASP A 55 -16.20 5.73 1.73
C ASP A 55 -16.34 7.16 1.20
N ASN A 56 -16.68 7.30 -0.09
CA ASN A 56 -16.91 8.57 -0.77
C ASN A 56 -18.04 8.45 -1.79
N LEU A 57 -18.97 9.38 -1.73
CA LEU A 57 -20.12 9.46 -2.62
C LEU A 57 -20.25 10.87 -3.18
N ASN A 58 -20.10 11.02 -4.49
CA ASN A 58 -20.28 12.29 -5.17
C ASN A 58 -21.69 12.84 -4.95
N ILE A 59 -21.76 14.08 -4.48
CA ILE A 59 -22.97 14.89 -4.43
C ILE A 59 -23.00 15.79 -5.65
N ARG A 60 -24.16 15.86 -6.29
CA ARG A 60 -24.33 16.54 -7.56
C ARG A 60 -25.39 17.62 -7.45
N SER A 61 -25.21 18.73 -8.15
CA SER A 61 -26.17 19.84 -8.20
C SER A 61 -27.31 19.63 -9.20
N SER A 62 -27.26 18.56 -9.99
CA SER A 62 -28.33 18.21 -10.93
C SER A 62 -28.47 16.70 -11.08
N ASN A 63 -29.63 16.28 -11.60
CA ASN A 63 -29.93 14.88 -11.90
C ASN A 63 -29.21 14.37 -13.17
N SER A 64 -27.89 14.45 -13.18
CA SER A 64 -27.01 13.99 -14.25
C SER A 64 -25.77 13.34 -13.64
N THR A 65 -25.17 12.36 -14.31
CA THR A 65 -23.94 11.71 -13.86
C THR A 65 -22.66 12.36 -14.41
N THR A 66 -22.77 13.52 -15.09
CA THR A 66 -21.63 14.27 -15.66
C THR A 66 -20.76 14.89 -14.58
N ASP A 67 -19.43 14.81 -14.69
CA ASP A 67 -18.53 15.28 -13.62
C ASP A 67 -18.61 16.79 -13.32
N SER A 68 -19.05 17.60 -14.29
CA SER A 68 -19.19 19.06 -14.15
C SER A 68 -20.21 19.51 -13.12
N ASN A 69 -21.11 18.63 -12.65
CA ASN A 69 -22.13 18.97 -11.65
C ASN A 69 -21.79 18.49 -10.24
N ILE A 70 -20.61 17.91 -10.01
CA ILE A 70 -20.19 17.46 -8.68
C ILE A 70 -19.90 18.70 -7.83
N VAL A 71 -20.62 18.84 -6.72
CA VAL A 71 -20.51 19.98 -5.79
C VAL A 71 -19.93 19.61 -4.44
N GLY A 72 -19.66 18.32 -4.21
CA GLY A 72 -19.04 17.83 -2.98
C GLY A 72 -19.07 16.31 -2.92
N GLN A 73 -18.59 15.75 -1.82
CA GLN A 73 -18.59 14.31 -1.57
C GLN A 73 -18.95 14.00 -0.13
N LEU A 74 -19.96 13.15 0.05
CA LEU A 74 -20.28 12.60 1.37
C LEU A 74 -19.36 11.44 1.68
N THR A 75 -19.06 11.30 2.96
CA THR A 75 -18.29 10.17 3.49
C THR A 75 -19.21 9.17 4.18
N MET A 76 -18.68 7.98 4.44
CA MET A 76 -19.43 6.92 5.11
C MET A 76 -20.07 7.41 6.41
N ASN A 77 -21.32 7.04 6.64
CA ASN A 77 -22.16 7.42 7.77
C ASN A 77 -22.52 8.92 7.85
N ASP A 78 -22.21 9.72 6.84
CA ASP A 78 -22.93 10.98 6.63
C ASP A 78 -24.42 10.68 6.47
N VAL A 79 -25.25 11.57 7.00
CA VAL A 79 -26.70 11.39 7.09
C VAL A 79 -27.39 12.29 6.09
N VAL A 80 -28.22 11.68 5.26
CA VAL A 80 -29.03 12.36 4.25
C VAL A 80 -30.49 12.00 4.44
N GLU A 81 -31.38 12.90 4.05
CA GLU A 81 -32.81 12.65 3.97
C GLU A 81 -33.22 12.65 2.50
N ILE A 82 -33.97 11.64 2.06
CA ILE A 82 -34.46 11.59 0.68
C ILE A 82 -35.59 12.59 0.51
N TYR A 83 -35.43 13.49 -0.46
CA TYR A 83 -36.45 14.48 -0.81
C TYR A 83 -37.29 14.03 -2.01
N ASP A 84 -36.67 13.39 -3.01
CA ASP A 84 -37.36 12.80 -4.16
C ASP A 84 -36.61 11.55 -4.65
N VAL A 85 -37.34 10.46 -4.87
CA VAL A 85 -36.81 9.20 -5.39
C VAL A 85 -36.61 9.27 -6.91
N LEU A 86 -37.18 10.26 -7.60
CA LEU A 86 -37.15 10.43 -9.06
C LEU A 86 -37.72 9.22 -9.81
N ASN A 87 -37.72 9.25 -11.14
CA ASN A 87 -38.22 8.12 -11.93
C ASN A 87 -37.32 6.87 -11.78
N ALA A 88 -37.90 5.69 -12.04
CA ALA A 88 -37.23 4.41 -11.88
C ALA A 88 -35.98 4.23 -12.77
N ALA A 89 -35.94 4.88 -13.93
CA ALA A 89 -34.83 4.83 -14.87
C ALA A 89 -33.60 5.66 -14.42
N THR A 90 -33.78 6.54 -13.44
CA THR A 90 -32.72 7.43 -12.97
C THR A 90 -31.89 6.72 -11.89
N PRO A 91 -30.54 6.69 -11.96
CA PRO A 91 -29.72 6.04 -10.93
C PRO A 91 -29.54 6.88 -9.65
N LEU A 92 -29.93 8.15 -9.68
CA LEU A 92 -29.81 9.10 -8.59
C LEU A 92 -31.14 9.29 -7.85
N VAL A 93 -31.04 9.83 -6.64
CA VAL A 93 -32.14 10.36 -5.82
C VAL A 93 -31.80 11.76 -5.34
N GLN A 94 -32.80 12.60 -5.15
CA GLN A 94 -32.65 13.93 -4.58
C GLN A 94 -32.64 13.85 -3.05
N ILE A 95 -31.73 14.58 -2.42
CA ILE A 95 -31.49 14.51 -0.98
C ILE A 95 -31.37 15.89 -0.34
N LYS A 96 -31.51 15.92 0.98
CA LYS A 96 -31.01 16.98 1.86
C LYS A 96 -29.93 16.41 2.77
N ILE A 97 -28.82 17.12 2.93
CA ILE A 97 -27.77 16.72 3.88
C ILE A 97 -28.23 17.11 5.28
N ILE A 98 -28.34 16.12 6.17
CA ILE A 98 -28.71 16.32 7.57
C ILE A 98 -27.45 16.46 8.44
N LYS A 99 -26.44 15.64 8.16
CA LYS A 99 -25.16 15.66 8.86
C LYS A 99 -24.06 15.24 7.90
N SER A 100 -23.06 16.10 7.72
CA SER A 100 -21.82 15.75 7.05
C SER A 100 -20.65 16.48 7.68
N ALA A 101 -19.52 15.80 7.80
CA ALA A 101 -18.26 16.41 8.21
C ALA A 101 -17.48 17.01 7.03
N SER A 102 -17.77 16.58 5.79
CA SER A 102 -17.01 16.92 4.59
C SER A 102 -17.68 17.98 3.71
N VAL A 103 -19.00 18.17 3.79
CA VAL A 103 -19.74 19.04 2.86
C VAL A 103 -20.74 19.93 3.59
N ASN A 104 -20.80 21.20 3.16
CA ASN A 104 -21.82 22.14 3.62
C ASN A 104 -23.21 21.70 3.13
N PRO A 105 -24.23 21.60 4.02
CA PRO A 105 -25.58 21.21 3.62
C PRO A 105 -26.23 22.07 2.54
N ASN A 106 -25.80 23.34 2.39
CA ASN A 106 -26.35 24.31 1.45
C ASN A 106 -25.42 24.58 0.25
N VAL A 107 -24.57 23.62 -0.11
CA VAL A 107 -23.60 23.80 -1.20
C VAL A 107 -24.27 24.03 -2.57
N ALA A 108 -25.51 23.57 -2.76
CA ALA A 108 -26.33 23.88 -3.93
C ALA A 108 -27.83 23.85 -3.55
N PRO A 109 -28.72 24.46 -4.35
CA PRO A 109 -30.18 24.46 -4.09
C PRO A 109 -30.79 23.06 -4.11
N GLU A 110 -30.27 22.19 -4.98
CA GLU A 110 -30.69 20.80 -5.13
C GLU A 110 -29.46 19.90 -5.07
N LEU A 111 -29.60 18.75 -4.42
CA LEU A 111 -28.51 17.80 -4.23
C LEU A 111 -28.95 16.41 -4.62
N PHE A 112 -28.10 15.70 -5.34
CA PHE A 112 -28.37 14.36 -5.86
C PHE A 112 -27.23 13.40 -5.55
N VAL A 113 -27.57 12.17 -5.16
CA VAL A 113 -26.62 11.08 -4.89
C VAL A 113 -27.11 9.77 -5.49
N SER A 114 -26.20 8.81 -5.69
CA SER A 114 -26.58 7.48 -6.17
C SER A 114 -27.28 6.69 -5.06
N LYS A 115 -28.42 6.09 -5.42
CA LYS A 115 -29.25 5.29 -4.51
C LYS A 115 -28.54 4.07 -3.93
N ASP A 116 -27.57 3.52 -4.67
CA ASP A 116 -26.92 2.24 -4.36
C ASP A 116 -25.98 2.34 -3.15
N TYR A 117 -25.76 3.55 -2.65
CA TYR A 117 -24.90 3.83 -1.50
C TYR A 117 -25.68 4.38 -0.30
N LEU A 118 -27.01 4.20 -0.29
CA LEU A 118 -27.87 4.57 0.84
C LEU A 118 -28.16 3.34 1.70
N ALA A 119 -27.94 3.45 3.00
CA ALA A 119 -28.24 2.43 3.99
C ALA A 119 -29.22 2.96 5.05
N THR A 120 -30.13 2.11 5.52
CA THR A 120 -31.11 2.49 6.57
C THR A 120 -30.51 2.53 7.97
N LYS A 121 -29.26 2.07 8.13
CA LYS A 121 -28.50 2.04 9.38
C LYS A 121 -27.05 2.43 9.09
N GLU A 122 -26.34 2.87 10.13
CA GLU A 122 -24.90 3.11 10.04
C GLU A 122 -24.18 1.87 9.51
N THR A 123 -23.32 2.12 8.52
CA THR A 123 -22.45 1.10 7.96
C THR A 123 -21.30 0.90 8.93
N THR A 124 -21.26 -0.29 9.53
CA THR A 124 -20.13 -0.74 10.35
C THR A 124 -19.19 -1.54 9.45
N VAL A 125 -18.05 -0.95 9.11
CA VAL A 125 -16.98 -1.69 8.45
C VAL A 125 -16.19 -2.40 9.53
N ALA A 126 -16.17 -3.73 9.50
CA ALA A 126 -15.31 -4.51 10.38
C ALA A 126 -13.87 -4.02 10.22
N THR A 127 -13.30 -3.48 11.28
CA THR A 127 -11.92 -2.97 11.25
C THR A 127 -10.99 -4.11 10.89
N SER A 128 -10.20 -3.93 9.83
CA SER A 128 -9.21 -4.92 9.44
C SER A 128 -8.27 -5.20 10.60
N LYS A 129 -7.95 -6.49 10.81
CA LYS A 129 -6.95 -6.92 11.80
C LYS A 129 -5.62 -6.18 11.62
N TYR A 130 -5.30 -5.83 10.37
CA TYR A 130 -4.07 -5.16 9.98
C TYR A 130 -4.34 -3.74 9.51
N PHE A 131 -3.32 -2.89 9.64
CA PHE A 131 -3.24 -1.61 8.94
C PHE A 131 -1.83 -1.39 8.40
N VAL A 132 -1.70 -0.47 7.45
CA VAL A 132 -0.42 -0.18 6.79
C VAL A 132 0.00 1.25 7.09
N VAL A 133 1.29 1.45 7.36
CA VAL A 133 1.91 2.76 7.36
C VAL A 133 2.96 2.81 6.25
N GLN A 134 2.79 3.74 5.32
CA GLN A 134 3.75 4.04 4.26
C GLN A 134 4.45 5.34 4.62
N ASN A 135 5.71 5.27 5.06
CA ASN A 135 6.49 6.47 5.31
C ASN A 135 7.19 6.92 4.03
N VAL A 136 6.64 7.96 3.41
CA VAL A 136 7.10 8.54 2.15
C VAL A 136 8.50 9.12 2.29
N ALA A 137 8.86 9.62 3.48
CA ALA A 137 10.18 10.22 3.73
C ALA A 137 11.31 9.20 3.62
N THR A 138 11.08 7.98 4.12
CA THR A 138 12.06 6.89 4.22
C THR A 138 11.86 5.79 3.18
N GLU A 139 10.82 5.92 2.35
CA GLU A 139 10.44 4.92 1.34
C GLU A 139 10.20 3.51 1.94
N LYS A 140 9.60 3.44 3.13
CA LYS A 140 9.26 2.19 3.83
C LYS A 140 7.75 1.95 3.88
N THR A 141 7.33 0.72 3.62
CA THR A 141 5.97 0.23 3.92
C THR A 141 6.05 -0.75 5.07
N ARG A 142 5.22 -0.53 6.10
CA ARG A 142 5.11 -1.40 7.27
C ARG A 142 3.68 -1.80 7.52
N VAL A 143 3.47 -3.06 7.89
CA VAL A 143 2.16 -3.61 8.26
C VAL A 143 2.16 -3.91 9.74
N TYR A 144 1.10 -3.49 10.41
CA TYR A 144 0.92 -3.70 11.84
C TYR A 144 -0.36 -4.48 12.11
N GLU A 145 -0.26 -5.46 12.99
CA GLU A 145 -1.40 -6.08 13.66
C GLU A 145 -1.91 -5.13 14.75
N ARG A 146 -3.20 -4.76 14.65
CA ARG A 146 -3.85 -3.90 15.63
C ARG A 146 -3.80 -4.53 17.00
N CYS A 147 -3.46 -3.72 17.99
CA CYS A 147 -3.58 -4.12 19.37
C CYS A 147 -4.95 -3.66 19.87
N THR A 148 -5.74 -4.58 20.42
CA THR A 148 -7.13 -4.35 20.82
C THR A 148 -7.30 -4.13 22.32
N VAL A 149 -6.20 -4.11 23.07
CA VAL A 149 -6.20 -3.88 24.53
C VAL A 149 -6.19 -2.38 24.81
N THR A 150 -7.16 -1.91 25.58
CA THR A 150 -7.30 -0.51 26.01
C THR A 150 -6.45 -0.21 27.26
N PRO A 151 -6.01 1.04 27.48
CA PRO A 151 -6.35 2.26 26.73
C PRO A 151 -5.53 2.49 25.46
N ASN A 152 -4.28 2.00 25.34
CA ASN A 152 -3.46 2.14 24.13
C ASN A 152 -2.20 1.25 24.22
N CYS A 153 -2.28 0.02 23.74
CA CYS A 153 -1.12 -0.87 23.64
C CYS A 153 -0.37 -0.70 22.30
N PRO A 154 0.95 -0.94 22.28
CA PRO A 154 1.73 -0.95 21.05
C PRO A 154 1.21 -1.98 20.05
N HIS A 155 1.14 -1.60 18.77
CA HIS A 155 0.84 -2.54 17.70
C HIS A 155 2.05 -3.42 17.40
N LYS A 156 1.79 -4.61 16.85
CA LYS A 156 2.84 -5.56 16.48
C LYS A 156 3.15 -5.44 15.00
N MET A 157 4.37 -5.11 14.63
CA MET A 157 4.80 -5.17 13.23
C MET A 157 4.79 -6.62 12.74
N VAL A 158 4.20 -6.83 11.56
CA VAL A 158 4.13 -8.16 10.91
C VAL A 158 4.78 -8.19 9.53
N MET A 159 5.21 -7.02 9.03
CA MET A 159 5.98 -6.87 7.80
C MET A 159 6.63 -5.49 7.75
N GLU A 160 7.89 -5.43 7.33
CA GLU A 160 8.56 -4.25 6.76
C GLU A 160 9.04 -4.57 5.34
N THR A 161 8.96 -3.59 4.45
CA THR A 161 9.55 -3.67 3.10
C THR A 161 9.88 -2.29 2.56
N GLU A 162 10.85 -2.23 1.67
CA GLU A 162 11.11 -1.07 0.82
C GLU A 162 9.91 -0.82 -0.12
N MET A 163 9.67 0.46 -0.41
CA MET A 163 8.81 0.91 -1.50
C MET A 163 9.52 1.96 -2.35
N VAL A 164 8.93 2.35 -3.47
CA VAL A 164 9.29 3.55 -4.23
C VAL A 164 8.06 4.42 -4.35
N VAL A 165 8.22 5.70 -4.04
CA VAL A 165 7.13 6.69 -4.11
C VAL A 165 7.20 7.47 -5.42
N GLY A 166 6.07 8.04 -5.84
CA GLY A 166 6.03 8.96 -6.97
C GLY A 166 6.86 10.22 -6.68
N ARG A 167 7.42 10.84 -7.73
CA ARG A 167 8.50 11.82 -7.55
C ARG A 167 8.13 13.22 -8.03
N ASN A 168 8.60 14.23 -7.30
CA ASN A 168 8.58 15.63 -7.73
C ASN A 168 9.49 15.87 -8.95
N GLU A 169 10.46 15.00 -9.21
CA GLU A 169 11.30 15.10 -10.41
C GLU A 169 10.60 14.59 -11.68
N GLU A 170 9.53 13.80 -11.53
CA GLU A 170 8.77 13.25 -12.65
C GLU A 170 7.66 14.20 -13.12
N GLY A 171 7.37 15.27 -12.36
CA GLY A 171 6.30 16.22 -12.65
C GLY A 171 6.36 16.86 -14.04
N THR A 172 5.26 17.48 -14.43
CA THR A 172 5.13 18.13 -15.73
C THR A 172 5.84 19.48 -15.75
N LYS A 173 6.03 20.05 -16.95
CA LYS A 173 6.55 21.42 -17.09
C LYS A 173 5.67 22.47 -16.40
N THR A 174 4.37 22.21 -16.31
CA THR A 174 3.37 23.12 -15.74
C THR A 174 3.09 22.85 -14.27
N ASP A 175 3.37 21.64 -13.79
CA ASP A 175 3.24 21.23 -12.41
C ASP A 175 4.32 20.21 -12.05
N ARG A 176 5.35 20.70 -11.36
CA ARG A 176 6.50 19.90 -10.88
C ARG A 176 6.10 18.83 -9.86
N TYR A 177 4.94 18.98 -9.23
CA TYR A 177 4.51 18.17 -8.09
C TYR A 177 3.37 17.21 -8.44
N ALA A 178 2.90 17.25 -9.69
CA ALA A 178 1.80 16.45 -10.22
C ALA A 178 1.86 14.96 -9.84
N TYR A 179 3.08 14.42 -9.70
CA TYR A 179 3.30 12.97 -9.59
C TYR A 179 3.88 12.53 -8.24
N MET A 180 3.88 13.41 -7.23
CA MET A 180 4.25 13.02 -5.88
C MET A 180 3.21 12.05 -5.29
N THR A 181 3.64 11.12 -4.45
CA THR A 181 2.72 10.38 -3.57
C THR A 181 2.12 11.31 -2.52
N TRP A 182 0.79 11.35 -2.44
CA TRP A 182 0.04 12.17 -1.50
C TRP A 182 0.00 11.51 -0.11
N LEU A 183 0.08 12.33 0.92
CA LEU A 183 -0.04 11.93 2.33
C LEU A 183 -1.51 11.83 2.74
N GLY A 184 -1.77 11.17 3.87
CA GLY A 184 -3.09 11.06 4.47
C GLY A 184 -3.57 9.62 4.58
N HIS A 185 -4.89 9.44 4.72
CA HIS A 185 -5.50 8.14 4.99
C HIS A 185 -6.37 7.67 3.84
N SER A 186 -6.21 6.41 3.48
CA SER A 186 -7.00 5.73 2.45
C SER A 186 -7.27 4.29 2.88
N ARG A 187 -8.18 3.61 2.17
CA ARG A 187 -8.47 2.19 2.37
C ARG A 187 -8.25 1.41 1.08
N ILE A 188 -7.94 0.12 1.21
CA ILE A 188 -7.92 -0.78 0.05
C ILE A 188 -9.35 -0.94 -0.46
N ALA A 189 -9.66 -0.39 -1.63
CA ALA A 189 -10.96 -0.52 -2.28
C ALA A 189 -11.09 -1.85 -3.03
N SER A 190 -10.02 -2.27 -3.72
CA SER A 190 -10.00 -3.56 -4.42
C SER A 190 -8.58 -3.98 -4.75
N TRP A 191 -8.40 -5.28 -4.93
CA TRP A 191 -7.17 -5.86 -5.48
C TRP A 191 -7.40 -6.27 -6.93
N VAL A 192 -6.40 -6.06 -7.79
CA VAL A 192 -6.38 -6.54 -9.18
C VAL A 192 -5.10 -7.29 -9.42
N LYS A 193 -5.20 -8.49 -10.00
CA LYS A 193 -4.06 -9.31 -10.39
C LYS A 193 -3.68 -9.04 -11.84
N PHE A 194 -2.40 -8.78 -12.10
CA PHE A 194 -1.86 -8.42 -13.41
C PHE A 194 -2.66 -7.31 -14.10
N TYR A 195 -2.71 -6.15 -13.46
CA TYR A 195 -3.42 -4.98 -13.95
C TYR A 195 -2.88 -4.47 -15.30
N ALA A 196 -3.78 -3.97 -16.13
CA ALA A 196 -3.48 -3.05 -17.25
C ALA A 196 -4.53 -1.95 -17.35
N ASP A 197 -4.13 -0.85 -17.97
CA ASP A 197 -5.05 0.20 -18.39
C ASP A 197 -5.70 -0.14 -19.75
N GLY A 198 -6.92 0.33 -19.97
CA GLY A 198 -7.64 0.10 -21.23
C GLY A 198 -6.94 0.76 -22.44
N ALA A 199 -6.20 1.84 -22.20
CA ALA A 199 -5.41 2.55 -23.19
C ALA A 199 -4.09 1.83 -23.54
N ALA A 200 -3.72 0.76 -22.82
CA ALA A 200 -2.48 0.01 -22.99
C ALA A 200 -1.19 0.87 -22.88
N ASN A 201 -1.24 1.95 -22.11
CA ASN A 201 -0.01 2.62 -21.66
C ASN A 201 0.73 1.76 -20.65
N TYR A 202 0.02 0.87 -19.95
CA TYR A 202 0.53 -0.06 -18.95
C TYR A 202 0.12 -1.48 -19.33
N PRO A 203 0.88 -2.17 -20.19
CA PRO A 203 0.60 -3.56 -20.54
C PRO A 203 0.60 -4.46 -19.30
N ASN A 204 -0.29 -5.45 -19.28
CA ASN A 204 -0.37 -6.43 -18.20
C ASN A 204 0.98 -7.14 -18.02
N TRP A 205 1.31 -7.53 -16.79
CA TRP A 205 2.44 -8.43 -16.55
C TRP A 205 2.18 -9.83 -17.13
N TYR A 206 0.94 -10.32 -17.04
CA TYR A 206 0.45 -11.50 -17.72
C TYR A 206 -0.98 -11.23 -18.18
N LYS A 207 -1.32 -11.51 -19.43
CA LYS A 207 -2.69 -11.45 -19.95
C LYS A 207 -3.32 -12.85 -19.89
N ALA A 208 -4.58 -12.95 -19.47
CA ALA A 208 -5.30 -14.23 -19.48
C ALA A 208 -5.23 -14.91 -20.86
N GLY A 209 -4.80 -16.18 -20.86
CA GLY A 209 -4.60 -16.98 -22.09
C GLY A 209 -3.28 -16.71 -22.84
N GLN A 210 -2.44 -15.79 -22.36
CA GLN A 210 -1.09 -15.59 -22.91
C GLN A 210 -0.21 -16.81 -22.65
N ASP A 211 0.68 -17.13 -23.60
CA ASP A 211 1.77 -18.08 -23.34
C ASP A 211 2.75 -17.48 -22.32
N ILE A 212 2.93 -18.13 -21.17
CA ILE A 212 3.84 -17.72 -20.10
C ILE A 212 5.28 -17.55 -20.63
N LYS A 213 5.70 -18.32 -21.64
CA LYS A 213 7.03 -18.22 -22.25
C LYS A 213 7.28 -16.91 -23.00
N SER A 214 6.22 -16.17 -23.33
CA SER A 214 6.32 -14.86 -24.00
C SER A 214 6.57 -13.71 -23.02
N ILE A 215 6.48 -13.95 -21.71
CA ILE A 215 6.84 -12.95 -20.68
C ILE A 215 8.37 -12.77 -20.70
N PRO A 216 8.88 -11.52 -20.64
CA PRO A 216 10.31 -11.28 -20.59
C PRO A 216 10.98 -12.04 -19.45
N ARG A 217 12.17 -12.61 -19.69
CA ARG A 217 12.92 -13.36 -18.67
C ARG A 217 13.32 -12.49 -17.48
N PRO A 218 13.63 -13.10 -16.31
CA PRO A 218 14.14 -12.39 -15.14
C PRO A 218 15.23 -11.38 -15.47
N ILE A 219 15.17 -10.22 -14.82
CA ILE A 219 16.15 -9.15 -14.96
C ILE A 219 17.53 -9.64 -14.55
N THR A 220 17.57 -10.45 -13.51
CA THR A 220 18.78 -11.04 -12.92
C THR A 220 19.46 -12.10 -13.80
N ASP A 221 18.82 -12.58 -14.87
CA ASP A 221 19.43 -13.49 -15.84
C ASP A 221 20.24 -12.75 -16.92
N GLY A 222 20.29 -11.41 -16.89
CA GLY A 222 21.14 -10.61 -17.80
C GLY A 222 22.59 -10.49 -17.33
N SER A 223 23.51 -10.19 -18.25
CA SER A 223 24.92 -9.88 -17.91
C SER A 223 25.07 -8.65 -17.01
N SER A 224 24.07 -7.78 -16.99
CA SER A 224 23.90 -6.73 -15.99
C SER A 224 22.41 -6.44 -15.75
N ARG A 225 22.10 -5.86 -14.59
CA ARG A 225 20.76 -5.39 -14.21
C ARG A 225 20.15 -4.43 -15.24
N VAL A 226 20.96 -3.56 -15.84
CA VAL A 226 20.51 -2.61 -16.86
C VAL A 226 20.19 -3.31 -18.18
N ILE A 227 21.00 -4.29 -18.59
CA ILE A 227 20.74 -5.04 -19.84
C ILE A 227 19.52 -5.95 -19.68
N GLY A 228 19.40 -6.64 -18.54
CA GLY A 228 18.25 -7.49 -18.24
C GLY A 228 16.93 -6.73 -18.24
N SER A 229 16.93 -5.53 -17.68
CA SER A 229 15.72 -4.70 -17.57
C SER A 229 15.26 -4.10 -18.90
N ARG A 230 16.16 -3.85 -19.87
CA ARG A 230 15.77 -3.37 -21.22
C ARG A 230 14.77 -4.29 -21.93
N LYS A 231 14.76 -5.59 -21.60
CA LYS A 231 13.81 -6.59 -22.13
C LYS A 231 12.36 -6.32 -21.71
N TRP A 232 12.18 -5.56 -20.63
CA TRP A 232 10.89 -5.16 -20.09
C TRP A 232 10.38 -3.84 -20.71
N MET A 233 11.14 -3.26 -21.65
CA MET A 233 10.71 -2.07 -22.40
C MET A 233 9.97 -2.50 -23.66
N VAL A 234 8.77 -1.97 -23.85
CA VAL A 234 7.93 -2.25 -25.02
C VAL A 234 7.39 -0.95 -25.60
N LYS A 235 6.80 -1.02 -26.80
CA LYS A 235 6.11 0.13 -27.39
C LYS A 235 4.65 0.11 -26.99
N GLY A 236 4.15 1.25 -26.49
CA GLY A 236 2.73 1.49 -26.26
C GLY A 236 1.97 1.63 -27.58
N LYS A 237 0.64 1.71 -27.50
CA LYS A 237 -0.21 1.90 -28.70
C LYS A 237 0.06 3.23 -29.42
N ASP A 238 0.57 4.22 -28.71
CA ASP A 238 0.97 5.53 -29.22
C ASP A 238 2.40 5.54 -29.82
N GLY A 239 3.07 4.39 -29.88
CA GLY A 239 4.44 4.26 -30.37
C GLY A 239 5.51 4.74 -29.38
N LYS A 240 5.12 5.27 -28.21
CA LYS A 240 6.07 5.68 -27.17
C LYS A 240 6.57 4.46 -26.41
N SER A 241 7.77 4.57 -25.85
CA SER A 241 8.31 3.50 -25.01
C SER A 241 7.54 3.47 -23.69
N THR A 242 7.12 2.28 -23.30
CA THR A 242 6.51 1.99 -22.00
C THR A 242 7.15 0.74 -21.40
N VAL A 243 6.69 0.35 -20.21
CA VAL A 243 7.22 -0.75 -19.44
C VAL A 243 6.19 -1.87 -19.34
N TYR A 244 6.57 -3.04 -19.83
CA TYR A 244 5.80 -4.27 -19.73
C TYR A 244 5.58 -4.64 -18.26
N GLY A 245 4.33 -4.86 -17.85
CA GLY A 245 4.02 -5.29 -16.48
C GLY A 245 4.41 -4.29 -15.40
N ALA A 246 4.30 -2.98 -15.67
CA ALA A 246 4.70 -1.91 -14.75
C ALA A 246 4.04 -1.99 -13.35
N PHE A 247 2.82 -2.55 -13.27
CA PHE A 247 2.08 -2.78 -12.03
C PHE A 247 2.39 -4.13 -11.35
N GLY A 248 3.24 -4.95 -11.96
CA GLY A 248 3.67 -6.23 -11.43
C GLY A 248 2.53 -7.24 -11.24
N TRP A 249 2.66 -8.06 -10.21
CA TRP A 249 1.74 -9.17 -9.96
C TRP A 249 0.38 -8.73 -9.43
N TYR A 250 0.35 -7.75 -8.53
CA TYR A 250 -0.87 -7.27 -7.88
C TYR A 250 -0.85 -5.76 -7.76
N ALA A 251 -2.04 -5.16 -7.83
CA ALA A 251 -2.29 -3.76 -7.54
C ALA A 251 -3.48 -3.63 -6.57
N ALA A 252 -3.32 -2.87 -5.49
CA ALA A 252 -4.38 -2.44 -4.60
C ALA A 252 -4.84 -1.03 -4.98
N LYS A 253 -6.07 -0.92 -5.47
CA LYS A 253 -6.73 0.36 -5.67
C LYS A 253 -7.13 0.93 -4.31
N LEU A 254 -6.95 2.23 -4.12
CA LEU A 254 -7.23 2.90 -2.86
C LEU A 254 -8.47 3.79 -2.97
N SER A 255 -9.22 3.92 -1.88
CA SER A 255 -10.33 4.87 -1.70
C SER A 255 -10.00 5.88 -0.59
N PRO A 256 -10.42 7.14 -0.70
CA PRO A 256 -11.00 7.79 -1.89
C PRO A 256 -10.00 7.88 -3.04
N ALA A 257 -10.50 7.77 -4.28
CA ALA A 257 -9.65 7.73 -5.48
C ALA A 257 -9.59 9.06 -6.24
N ASP A 258 -10.44 10.05 -5.96
CA ASP A 258 -10.41 11.33 -6.68
C ASP A 258 -9.24 12.22 -6.28
N ASP A 259 -9.06 13.33 -6.99
CA ASP A 259 -8.01 14.33 -6.82
C ASP A 259 -8.44 15.53 -5.96
N VAL A 260 -9.66 15.54 -5.42
CA VAL A 260 -10.16 16.64 -4.59
C VAL A 260 -10.10 16.27 -3.11
N ASN A 261 -10.70 15.14 -2.74
CA ASN A 261 -10.72 14.60 -1.39
C ASN A 261 -10.04 13.23 -1.29
N GLY A 262 -9.65 12.64 -2.42
CA GLY A 262 -8.96 11.37 -2.49
C GLY A 262 -7.45 11.44 -2.54
N VAL A 263 -6.87 10.27 -2.77
CA VAL A 263 -5.42 10.11 -2.95
C VAL A 263 -5.03 10.17 -4.42
N ASN A 264 -5.71 10.97 -5.25
CA ASN A 264 -5.41 11.21 -6.67
C ASN A 264 -5.19 9.90 -7.47
N SER A 265 -6.09 8.95 -7.28
CA SER A 265 -6.07 7.62 -7.91
C SER A 265 -4.76 6.85 -7.71
N GLN A 266 -4.02 7.15 -6.65
CA GLN A 266 -2.75 6.49 -6.33
C GLN A 266 -2.99 5.13 -5.69
N TRP A 267 -2.29 4.11 -6.19
CA TRP A 267 -2.43 2.72 -5.76
C TRP A 267 -1.18 2.22 -5.03
N MET A 268 -1.28 1.05 -4.41
CA MET A 268 -0.10 0.25 -4.07
C MET A 268 0.04 -0.84 -5.14
N HIS A 269 1.23 -1.08 -5.68
CA HIS A 269 1.39 -2.11 -6.71
C HIS A 269 2.77 -2.75 -6.73
N GLY A 270 2.89 -3.86 -7.44
CA GLY A 270 4.15 -4.56 -7.67
C GLY A 270 5.06 -3.84 -8.65
N THR A 271 6.03 -4.53 -9.21
CA THR A 271 6.94 -3.96 -10.20
C THR A 271 7.23 -4.93 -11.32
N ILE A 272 8.06 -4.54 -12.27
CA ILE A 272 8.52 -5.44 -13.33
C ILE A 272 9.34 -6.61 -12.76
N GLY A 273 9.58 -7.63 -13.58
CA GLY A 273 10.41 -8.76 -13.18
C GLY A 273 9.64 -9.90 -12.54
N TRP A 274 10.38 -10.94 -12.17
CA TRP A 274 9.89 -12.17 -11.54
C TRP A 274 10.14 -12.14 -10.03
N GLY A 275 9.64 -13.11 -9.28
CA GLY A 275 9.87 -13.20 -7.84
C GLY A 275 11.36 -13.34 -7.52
N LYS A 276 12.09 -14.12 -8.33
CA LYS A 276 13.56 -14.24 -8.26
C LYS A 276 14.32 -12.91 -8.37
N ASP A 277 13.78 -11.89 -9.04
CA ASP A 277 14.49 -10.61 -9.22
C ASP A 277 14.58 -9.80 -7.92
N GLY A 278 13.64 -10.01 -7.00
CA GLY A 278 13.62 -9.39 -5.69
C GLY A 278 13.78 -7.86 -5.69
N SER A 279 14.62 -7.36 -4.78
CA SER A 279 14.90 -5.92 -4.65
C SER A 279 15.62 -5.32 -5.87
N ALA A 280 16.23 -6.12 -6.75
CA ALA A 280 16.89 -5.60 -7.94
C ALA A 280 15.91 -4.87 -8.87
N ALA A 281 14.65 -5.32 -8.93
CA ALA A 281 13.61 -4.64 -9.69
C ALA A 281 13.31 -3.25 -9.11
N ILE A 282 13.28 -3.11 -7.78
CA ILE A 282 13.09 -1.82 -7.10
C ILE A 282 14.28 -0.88 -7.34
N ASP A 283 15.51 -1.34 -7.14
CA ASP A 283 16.73 -0.55 -7.34
C ASP A 283 16.79 0.04 -8.75
N ILE A 284 16.42 -0.76 -9.75
CA ILE A 284 16.40 -0.36 -11.16
C ILE A 284 15.34 0.72 -11.40
N THR A 285 14.17 0.60 -10.77
CA THR A 285 13.14 1.64 -10.89
C THR A 285 13.54 2.93 -10.19
N ARG A 286 14.31 2.88 -9.09
CA ARG A 286 14.88 4.08 -8.45
C ARG A 286 15.87 4.81 -9.38
N GLY A 287 16.61 4.11 -10.25
CA GLY A 287 17.67 4.69 -11.09
C GLY A 287 17.36 4.80 -12.60
N PHE A 288 17.36 3.69 -13.34
CA PHE A 288 17.48 3.70 -14.82
C PHE A 288 16.16 3.99 -15.55
N PHE A 289 15.01 3.61 -14.98
CA PHE A 289 13.69 3.77 -15.62
C PHE A 289 12.97 5.08 -15.28
N MET A 290 13.62 6.00 -14.57
CA MET A 290 13.03 7.25 -14.10
C MET A 290 12.32 8.04 -15.21
N ASN A 291 12.87 8.05 -16.43
CA ASN A 291 12.37 8.88 -17.52
C ASN A 291 11.28 8.22 -18.39
N MET A 292 10.90 6.97 -18.11
CA MET A 292 10.08 6.17 -19.03
C MET A 292 8.74 5.71 -18.45
N PHE A 293 8.52 5.93 -17.16
CA PHE A 293 7.23 5.74 -16.48
C PHE A 293 6.37 7.02 -16.47
N SER A 294 6.80 8.10 -17.14
CA SER A 294 6.20 9.44 -17.11
C SER A 294 4.93 9.61 -17.96
N ASN A 295 4.06 8.58 -18.06
CA ASN A 295 2.81 8.63 -18.83
C ASN A 295 1.58 8.72 -17.88
N PRO A 296 0.55 9.54 -18.18
CA PRO A 296 -0.38 10.15 -17.20
C PRO A 296 -1.11 9.24 -16.18
N GLY A 297 -1.31 7.95 -16.44
CA GLY A 297 -2.24 7.10 -15.67
C GLY A 297 -1.73 6.32 -14.44
N SER A 298 -0.50 6.52 -13.94
CA SER A 298 0.01 5.79 -12.74
C SER A 298 0.78 6.65 -11.72
N HIS A 299 0.65 7.96 -11.80
CA HIS A 299 1.53 8.88 -11.09
C HIS A 299 1.20 9.00 -9.60
N GLY A 300 2.24 9.03 -8.75
CA GLY A 300 2.10 9.14 -7.29
C GLY A 300 1.80 7.81 -6.56
N CYS A 301 1.70 6.68 -7.26
CA CYS A 301 1.53 5.37 -6.62
C CYS A 301 2.74 4.99 -5.74
N THR A 302 2.55 3.97 -4.90
CA THR A 302 3.63 3.32 -4.15
C THR A 302 3.92 1.95 -4.74
N ARG A 303 5.18 1.74 -5.13
CA ARG A 303 5.65 0.54 -5.82
C ARG A 303 6.45 -0.35 -4.88
N LEU A 304 6.19 -1.65 -4.91
CA LEU A 304 6.87 -2.68 -4.11
C LEU A 304 7.43 -3.80 -5.00
N GLU A 305 8.37 -4.58 -4.47
CA GLU A 305 8.81 -5.79 -5.20
C GLU A 305 7.68 -6.83 -5.24
N ASN A 306 7.73 -7.73 -6.23
CA ASN A 306 6.58 -8.54 -6.58
C ASN A 306 6.15 -9.54 -5.49
N ARG A 307 7.10 -10.08 -4.71
CA ARG A 307 6.76 -11.01 -3.62
C ARG A 307 6.18 -10.25 -2.43
N ALA A 308 6.65 -9.04 -2.14
CA ALA A 308 6.14 -8.16 -1.10
C ALA A 308 4.68 -7.75 -1.36
N ILE A 309 4.34 -7.25 -2.56
CA ILE A 309 2.93 -6.91 -2.87
C ILE A 309 2.03 -8.15 -2.88
N ALA A 310 2.56 -9.31 -3.27
CA ALA A 310 1.85 -10.58 -3.25
C ALA A 310 1.56 -11.06 -1.82
N TYR A 311 2.52 -10.89 -0.91
CA TYR A 311 2.32 -11.15 0.51
C TYR A 311 1.30 -10.17 1.10
N LEU A 312 1.40 -8.86 0.80
CA LEU A 312 0.39 -7.87 1.19
C LEU A 312 -1.01 -8.27 0.72
N ARG A 313 -1.16 -8.71 -0.54
CA ARG A 313 -2.44 -9.22 -1.08
C ARG A 313 -2.99 -10.40 -0.26
N SER A 314 -2.13 -11.25 0.30
CA SER A 314 -2.53 -12.44 1.05
C SER A 314 -3.06 -12.12 2.45
N ILE A 315 -2.55 -11.06 3.09
CA ILE A 315 -2.89 -10.71 4.47
C ILE A 315 -3.82 -9.50 4.60
N LEU A 316 -3.87 -8.62 3.60
CA LEU A 316 -4.65 -7.37 3.66
C LEU A 316 -5.99 -7.50 2.90
N PRO A 317 -7.12 -7.66 3.60
CA PRO A 317 -8.43 -7.63 2.96
C PRO A 317 -8.79 -6.24 2.43
N VAL A 318 -9.80 -6.19 1.56
CA VAL A 318 -10.48 -4.93 1.19
C VAL A 318 -10.99 -4.24 2.46
N GLY A 319 -10.91 -2.92 2.50
CA GLY A 319 -11.22 -2.09 3.66
C GLY A 319 -10.05 -1.86 4.62
N THR A 320 -8.89 -2.49 4.39
CA THR A 320 -7.69 -2.25 5.21
C THR A 320 -7.22 -0.80 5.11
N ASP A 321 -7.01 -0.15 6.26
CA ASP A 321 -6.54 1.22 6.37
C ASP A 321 -5.05 1.36 5.98
N ILE A 322 -4.74 2.38 5.19
CA ILE A 322 -3.41 2.76 4.70
C ILE A 322 -3.15 4.22 5.09
N TYR A 323 -2.17 4.42 5.97
CA TYR A 323 -1.72 5.73 6.42
C TYR A 323 -0.41 6.10 5.73
N ARG A 324 -0.45 7.13 4.89
CA ARG A 324 0.73 7.70 4.24
C ARG A 324 1.21 8.91 5.04
N VAL A 325 2.46 8.86 5.46
CA VAL A 325 3.08 9.87 6.33
C VAL A 325 4.39 10.35 5.77
N TYR A 326 4.82 11.51 6.23
CA TYR A 326 6.17 12.03 5.98
C TYR A 326 6.80 12.35 7.34
N ALA A 327 7.32 11.31 7.99
CA ALA A 327 7.69 11.36 9.40
C ALA A 327 9.17 11.00 9.61
N ARG A 328 9.77 11.59 10.65
CA ARG A 328 11.00 11.05 11.23
C ARG A 328 10.68 9.74 11.92
N GLU A 329 11.57 8.78 11.82
CA GLU A 329 11.41 7.49 12.48
C GLU A 329 12.12 7.49 13.83
N SER A 330 11.57 6.73 14.77
CA SER A 330 12.12 6.50 16.10
C SER A 330 11.66 5.14 16.59
N THR A 331 12.25 4.65 17.67
CA THR A 331 11.75 3.48 18.40
C THR A 331 11.34 3.86 19.82
N ARG A 332 10.47 3.06 20.44
CA ARG A 332 10.19 3.12 21.88
C ARG A 332 11.31 2.49 22.69
N GLU A 333 11.81 1.37 22.21
CA GLU A 333 12.90 0.63 22.85
C GLU A 333 14.24 1.06 22.26
N MET A 334 15.29 1.08 23.08
CA MET A 334 16.64 1.38 22.61
C MET A 334 17.33 0.10 22.15
N GLU A 335 17.86 0.14 20.95
CA GLU A 335 18.81 -0.87 20.47
C GLU A 335 20.20 -0.52 21.00
N SER A 336 20.96 -1.52 21.44
CA SER A 336 22.38 -1.31 21.68
C SER A 336 23.12 -1.55 20.38
N VAL A 337 23.85 -0.53 19.90
CA VAL A 337 24.63 -0.59 18.66
C VAL A 337 26.10 -0.28 18.94
N THR A 338 27.00 -0.92 18.20
CA THR A 338 28.42 -0.54 18.16
C THR A 338 28.62 0.78 17.42
N SER A 339 29.83 1.35 17.52
CA SER A 339 30.21 2.57 16.79
C SER A 339 30.15 2.44 15.27
N ASP A 340 30.27 1.22 14.73
CA ASP A 340 30.12 0.90 13.30
C ASP A 340 28.68 0.52 12.91
N GLY A 341 27.71 0.65 13.83
CA GLY A 341 26.29 0.48 13.55
C GLY A 341 25.79 -0.96 13.60
N LYS A 342 26.58 -1.90 14.13
CA LYS A 342 26.14 -3.29 14.34
C LYS A 342 25.30 -3.38 15.60
N ILE A 343 24.13 -4.01 15.51
CA ILE A 343 23.25 -4.23 16.66
C ILE A 343 23.87 -5.31 17.56
N LEU A 344 24.15 -4.92 18.81
CA LEU A 344 24.60 -5.78 19.91
C LEU A 344 23.42 -6.37 20.68
N SER A 345 22.34 -5.61 20.83
CA SER A 345 21.12 -6.05 21.49
C SER A 345 19.91 -5.50 20.75
N PRO A 346 19.10 -6.37 20.13
CA PRO A 346 17.94 -5.95 19.36
C PRO A 346 16.82 -5.41 20.26
N LEU A 347 15.83 -4.78 19.64
CA LEU A 347 14.58 -4.38 20.30
C LEU A 347 13.99 -5.59 21.01
N ARG A 348 13.74 -5.47 22.31
CA ARG A 348 13.32 -6.57 23.19
C ARG A 348 12.06 -7.25 22.68
N ARG A 349 11.07 -6.49 22.22
CA ARG A 349 9.81 -7.04 21.65
C ARG A 349 10.00 -7.83 20.36
N TYR A 350 11.07 -7.56 19.62
CA TYR A 350 11.33 -8.12 18.30
C TYR A 350 12.60 -8.96 18.25
N ALA A 351 13.20 -9.29 19.40
CA ALA A 351 14.46 -10.02 19.49
C ALA A 351 14.39 -11.40 18.78
N ALA A 352 13.24 -12.06 18.84
CA ALA A 352 12.98 -13.34 18.17
C ALA A 352 12.87 -13.23 16.63
N ASN A 353 12.84 -12.02 16.07
CA ASN A 353 12.63 -11.76 14.65
C ASN A 353 13.88 -11.12 13.99
N TYR A 354 14.85 -10.65 14.78
CA TYR A 354 16.01 -9.87 14.30
C TYR A 354 16.86 -10.59 13.23
N ASN A 355 17.09 -11.89 13.38
CA ASN A 355 17.87 -12.71 12.43
C ASN A 355 17.07 -13.90 11.87
N THR A 356 15.75 -13.84 12.03
CA THR A 356 14.84 -14.98 11.82
C THR A 356 13.58 -14.45 11.15
N PRO A 357 13.68 -13.97 9.90
CA PRO A 357 12.53 -13.51 9.15
C PRO A 357 11.54 -14.67 8.96
N VAL A 358 10.25 -14.34 8.86
CA VAL A 358 9.22 -15.35 8.66
C VAL A 358 9.21 -15.76 7.19
N ARG A 359 9.42 -17.04 6.92
CA ARG A 359 9.32 -17.57 5.56
C ARG A 359 7.84 -17.69 5.15
N TRP A 360 7.49 -17.07 4.04
CA TRP A 360 6.21 -17.24 3.35
C TRP A 360 6.43 -17.87 1.98
N ASP A 361 5.81 -19.04 1.75
CA ASP A 361 5.87 -19.72 0.47
C ASP A 361 4.68 -19.30 -0.42
N TYR A 362 4.95 -19.12 -1.71
CA TYR A 362 3.95 -18.68 -2.69
C TYR A 362 3.92 -19.58 -3.93
N ILE A 363 2.73 -19.66 -4.53
CA ILE A 363 2.45 -20.32 -5.80
C ILE A 363 1.67 -19.33 -6.66
N LEU A 364 2.34 -18.68 -7.61
CA LEU A 364 1.72 -17.72 -8.52
C LEU A 364 1.09 -18.46 -9.70
N LEU A 365 -0.25 -18.44 -9.77
CA LEU A 365 -1.02 -19.04 -10.86
C LEU A 365 -1.58 -17.99 -11.84
N THR A 366 -2.00 -18.39 -13.03
CA THR A 366 -2.73 -17.54 -14.00
C THR A 366 -4.17 -17.24 -13.56
N ASN A 367 -4.74 -18.04 -12.66
CA ASN A 367 -6.11 -17.91 -12.15
C ASN A 367 -6.38 -16.50 -11.59
N GLY A 368 -7.51 -15.92 -11.99
CA GLY A 368 -7.94 -14.59 -11.57
C GLY A 368 -7.18 -13.41 -12.19
N ALA A 369 -6.40 -13.63 -13.26
CA ALA A 369 -5.76 -12.56 -14.02
C ALA A 369 -6.79 -11.53 -14.51
N GLN A 370 -6.46 -10.23 -14.40
CA GLN A 370 -7.32 -9.08 -14.70
C GLN A 370 -8.64 -8.98 -13.90
N GLN A 371 -8.94 -9.91 -12.99
CA GLN A 371 -10.18 -9.89 -12.22
C GLN A 371 -10.00 -9.10 -10.91
N ALA A 372 -11.06 -8.39 -10.51
CA ALA A 372 -11.15 -7.81 -9.17
C ALA A 372 -11.17 -8.94 -8.13
N GLY A 373 -10.35 -8.82 -7.10
CA GLY A 373 -10.19 -9.86 -6.08
C GLY A 373 -9.45 -11.11 -6.57
N GLY A 374 -8.72 -11.05 -7.69
CA GLY A 374 -8.00 -12.18 -8.27
C GLY A 374 -7.21 -13.02 -7.26
N LEU A 375 -7.06 -14.32 -7.57
CA LEU A 375 -6.55 -15.36 -6.66
C LEU A 375 -5.23 -14.94 -5.98
N THR A 376 -5.19 -15.05 -4.65
CA THR A 376 -3.96 -14.85 -3.85
C THR A 376 -2.91 -15.90 -4.20
N PRO A 377 -1.60 -15.58 -4.19
CA PRO A 377 -0.55 -16.55 -4.46
C PRO A 377 -0.10 -17.29 -3.19
N ASP A 378 -0.79 -17.14 -2.06
CA ASP A 378 -0.47 -17.84 -0.82
C ASP A 378 -0.54 -19.37 -1.01
N ALA A 379 0.60 -20.05 -0.83
CA ALA A 379 0.70 -21.48 -1.09
C ALA A 379 -0.24 -22.31 -0.20
N LYS A 380 -0.39 -21.92 1.07
CA LYS A 380 -1.28 -22.60 2.02
C LYS A 380 -2.73 -22.54 1.56
N THR A 381 -3.19 -21.37 1.10
CA THR A 381 -4.54 -21.17 0.55
C THR A 381 -4.76 -22.02 -0.69
N ILE A 382 -3.81 -22.03 -1.63
CA ILE A 382 -3.91 -22.79 -2.88
C ILE A 382 -4.01 -24.30 -2.61
N ILE A 383 -3.17 -24.81 -1.71
CA ILE A 383 -3.17 -26.22 -1.31
C ILE A 383 -4.45 -26.58 -0.56
N ALA A 384 -4.88 -25.75 0.41
CA ALA A 384 -6.08 -26.01 1.20
C ALA A 384 -7.36 -26.00 0.36
N GLN A 385 -7.40 -25.19 -0.71
CA GLN A 385 -8.51 -25.15 -1.66
C GLN A 385 -8.42 -26.22 -2.76
N ALA A 386 -7.40 -27.10 -2.71
CA ALA A 386 -7.13 -28.13 -3.71
C ALA A 386 -7.13 -27.60 -5.15
N ILE A 387 -6.59 -26.39 -5.35
CA ILE A 387 -6.48 -25.80 -6.70
C ILE A 387 -5.38 -26.55 -7.45
N SER A 388 -5.74 -27.25 -8.53
CA SER A 388 -4.78 -27.95 -9.38
C SER A 388 -3.86 -26.96 -10.11
N PHE A 389 -2.57 -27.27 -10.13
CA PHE A 389 -1.60 -26.51 -10.92
C PHE A 389 -0.51 -27.38 -11.55
N SER A 390 -0.10 -27.00 -12.75
CA SER A 390 0.98 -27.65 -13.50
C SER A 390 1.77 -26.65 -14.34
N ALA A 391 3.06 -26.93 -14.52
CA ALA A 391 3.92 -26.15 -15.39
C ALA A 391 3.40 -26.20 -16.84
N GLY A 392 3.41 -25.06 -17.52
CA GLY A 392 2.90 -24.93 -18.89
C GLY A 392 1.37 -24.88 -19.01
N THR A 393 0.63 -24.96 -17.90
CA THR A 393 -0.83 -24.79 -17.88
C THR A 393 -1.21 -23.50 -17.17
N ASN A 394 -1.07 -23.46 -15.85
CA ASN A 394 -1.46 -22.31 -15.02
C ASN A 394 -0.41 -21.92 -13.97
N LEU A 395 0.64 -22.73 -13.75
CA LEU A 395 1.74 -22.36 -12.87
C LEU A 395 2.68 -21.37 -13.56
N ILE A 396 2.80 -20.16 -13.01
CA ILE A 396 3.73 -19.13 -13.47
C ILE A 396 5.06 -19.25 -12.72
N GLU A 397 5.01 -19.18 -11.38
CA GLU A 397 6.20 -19.23 -10.52
C GLU A 397 5.81 -19.80 -9.15
N GLN A 398 6.74 -20.46 -8.47
CA GLN A 398 6.62 -20.81 -7.06
C GLN A 398 7.94 -20.52 -6.35
N GLY A 399 7.88 -20.16 -5.09
CA GLY A 399 9.06 -19.83 -4.32
C GLY A 399 8.73 -19.38 -2.91
N SER A 400 9.66 -18.65 -2.30
CA SER A 400 9.49 -18.09 -0.96
C SER A 400 9.89 -16.63 -0.88
N TYR A 401 9.37 -15.98 0.15
CA TYR A 401 9.69 -14.63 0.56
C TYR A 401 9.99 -14.63 2.05
N ASP A 402 11.12 -14.04 2.42
CA ASP A 402 11.47 -13.84 3.82
C ASP A 402 10.85 -12.53 4.28
N VAL A 403 9.77 -12.63 5.04
CA VAL A 403 9.02 -11.50 5.58
C VAL A 403 9.82 -10.92 6.73
N ASP A 404 10.38 -9.73 6.51
CA ASP A 404 11.02 -8.96 7.58
C ASP A 404 9.95 -8.48 8.57
N GLN A 405 10.13 -8.82 9.84
CA GLN A 405 9.25 -8.43 10.93
C GLN A 405 10.00 -7.65 12.00
N TYR A 406 11.23 -7.25 11.72
CA TYR A 406 12.05 -6.46 12.63
C TYR A 406 11.91 -4.96 12.29
N PRO A 407 11.59 -4.10 13.28
CA PRO A 407 11.49 -2.66 13.05
C PRO A 407 12.86 -2.05 12.79
N ASN A 408 13.06 -1.42 11.63
CA ASN A 408 14.29 -0.66 11.36
C ASN A 408 13.97 0.84 11.28
N ALA A 409 14.30 1.61 12.32
CA ALA A 409 14.13 3.06 12.27
C ALA A 409 15.18 3.70 11.35
N VAL A 410 14.73 4.35 10.28
CA VAL A 410 15.61 4.96 9.28
C VAL A 410 16.05 6.35 9.74
N GLN A 411 17.37 6.56 9.78
CA GLN A 411 17.98 7.86 10.07
C GLN A 411 17.79 8.90 8.95
N LEU A 412 17.76 10.17 9.34
CA LEU A 412 17.97 11.27 8.39
C LEU A 412 19.46 11.34 8.03
N ASN A 413 19.80 11.14 6.77
CA ASN A 413 21.17 11.15 6.28
C ASN A 413 21.31 12.05 5.05
N TYR A 414 21.66 13.31 5.27
CA TYR A 414 21.83 14.32 4.23
C TYR A 414 23.13 14.18 3.43
N LYS A 415 24.02 13.24 3.78
CA LYS A 415 25.12 12.83 2.89
C LYS A 415 24.59 12.05 1.68
N ASN A 416 23.47 11.34 1.84
CA ASN A 416 22.81 10.66 0.74
C ASN A 416 21.94 11.63 -0.07
N SER A 417 21.87 11.43 -1.38
CA SER A 417 20.94 12.18 -2.22
C SER A 417 19.51 11.73 -1.95
N ALA A 418 18.54 12.66 -1.93
CA ALA A 418 17.15 12.27 -1.72
C ALA A 418 16.61 11.34 -2.83
N ALA A 419 17.12 11.50 -4.06
CA ALA A 419 16.73 10.66 -5.19
C ALA A 419 17.12 9.18 -5.01
N SER A 420 18.06 8.87 -4.10
CA SER A 420 18.43 7.49 -3.77
C SER A 420 17.41 6.75 -2.91
N GLY A 421 16.46 7.46 -2.28
CA GLY A 421 15.56 6.92 -1.25
C GLY A 421 16.22 6.73 0.13
N LYS A 422 17.54 6.96 0.26
CA LYS A 422 18.31 6.65 1.48
C LYS A 422 18.62 7.86 2.36
N SER A 423 18.02 9.01 2.10
CA SER A 423 18.25 10.23 2.91
C SER A 423 17.33 10.31 4.12
N GLY A 424 16.23 9.56 4.16
CA GLY A 424 15.14 9.77 5.12
C GLY A 424 14.35 11.06 4.88
N ASP A 425 14.64 11.80 3.80
CA ASP A 425 13.95 13.02 3.39
C ASP A 425 13.78 13.01 1.86
N ARG A 426 12.92 12.12 1.38
CA ARG A 426 12.75 11.81 -0.05
C ARG A 426 12.42 13.03 -0.92
N TYR A 427 11.54 13.91 -0.46
CA TYR A 427 11.10 15.12 -1.16
C TYR A 427 11.91 16.36 -0.79
N ARG A 428 12.93 16.23 0.07
CA ARG A 428 13.78 17.34 0.53
C ARG A 428 12.93 18.44 1.15
N ILE A 429 12.00 18.07 2.03
CA ILE A 429 11.23 19.08 2.77
C ILE A 429 12.19 19.93 3.60
N ASP A 430 13.30 19.32 4.04
CA ASP A 430 14.43 20.02 4.60
C ASP A 430 15.57 20.11 3.59
N SER A 431 16.36 21.18 3.70
CA SER A 431 17.50 21.42 2.80
C SER A 431 18.76 20.65 3.20
N GLY A 432 18.74 19.98 4.36
CA GLY A 432 19.87 19.23 4.90
C GLY A 432 21.00 20.09 5.44
N LYS A 433 20.68 21.32 5.88
CA LYS A 433 21.60 22.24 6.56
C LYS A 433 21.33 22.24 8.05
N ALA A 434 22.38 22.14 8.88
CA ALA A 434 22.23 21.97 10.34
C ALA A 434 21.60 23.18 11.07
N LYS A 435 21.45 24.33 10.40
CA LYS A 435 20.94 25.58 10.99
C LYS A 435 19.49 25.92 10.64
N GLU A 436 18.83 25.12 9.79
CA GLU A 436 17.43 25.38 9.41
C GLU A 436 16.48 24.64 10.36
N PRO A 437 15.37 25.27 10.80
CA PRO A 437 14.33 24.56 11.53
C PRO A 437 13.76 23.43 10.67
N THR A 438 13.67 22.23 11.24
CA THR A 438 13.09 21.06 10.57
C THR A 438 11.62 21.28 10.24
N ASN A 439 11.22 20.92 9.01
CA ASN A 439 9.83 20.89 8.58
C ASN A 439 9.11 19.60 8.98
N PHE A 440 9.85 18.57 9.42
CA PHE A 440 9.24 17.42 10.07
C PHE A 440 8.58 17.82 11.39
N LYS A 441 7.43 17.20 11.70
CA LYS A 441 6.69 17.36 12.97
C LYS A 441 6.50 15.99 13.60
N GLY A 442 6.98 15.84 14.83
CA GLY A 442 6.89 14.60 15.59
C GLY A 442 7.67 13.42 15.00
N TYR A 443 7.35 12.23 15.50
CA TYR A 443 8.02 10.97 15.16
C TYR A 443 7.03 9.84 14.95
N PHE A 444 7.38 8.93 14.05
CA PHE A 444 6.75 7.64 13.89
C PHE A 444 7.55 6.57 14.64
N LEU A 445 6.95 5.96 15.66
CA LEU A 445 7.49 4.84 16.42
C LEU A 445 7.31 3.56 15.62
N VAL A 446 8.34 3.19 14.87
CA VAL A 446 8.28 2.06 13.93
C VAL A 446 8.08 0.73 14.66
N ASP A 447 8.50 0.60 15.91
CA ASP A 447 8.34 -0.61 16.71
C ASP A 447 6.96 -0.73 17.36
N GLU A 448 6.14 0.33 17.32
CA GLU A 448 4.79 0.37 17.90
C GLU A 448 3.67 0.61 16.89
N GLY A 449 4.01 1.07 15.68
CA GLY A 449 3.01 1.53 14.71
C GLY A 449 2.24 2.76 15.19
N ARG A 450 2.87 3.64 16.00
CA ARG A 450 2.24 4.81 16.62
C ARG A 450 3.06 6.08 16.41
N PHE A 451 2.50 7.24 16.72
CA PHE A 451 3.10 8.55 16.50
C PHE A 451 3.20 9.36 17.80
N VAL A 452 4.34 10.02 17.99
CA VAL A 452 4.57 11.01 19.05
C VAL A 452 4.58 12.39 18.42
N ASP A 453 3.65 13.25 18.82
CA ASP A 453 3.53 14.65 18.39
C ASP A 453 3.56 14.87 16.87
N TYR A 454 3.13 13.86 16.10
CA TYR A 454 3.14 13.91 14.64
C TYR A 454 2.02 14.79 14.11
N ALA A 455 2.37 15.59 13.11
CA ALA A 455 1.45 16.22 12.19
C ALA A 455 2.07 16.12 10.79
N HIS A 456 1.23 16.13 9.75
CA HIS A 456 1.78 16.22 8.39
C HIS A 456 2.58 17.52 8.22
N PRO A 457 3.69 17.52 7.45
CA PRO A 457 4.39 18.75 7.13
C PRO A 457 3.43 19.76 6.47
N ASN A 458 3.58 21.03 6.83
CA ASN A 458 2.73 22.08 6.28
C ASN A 458 3.08 22.32 4.80
N GLU A 459 2.11 22.08 3.90
CA GLU A 459 2.27 22.18 2.45
C GLU A 459 2.81 23.54 1.99
N THR A 460 2.30 24.64 2.56
CA THR A 460 2.75 26.00 2.27
C THR A 460 4.21 26.21 2.72
N ALA A 461 4.55 25.79 3.94
CA ALA A 461 5.90 25.95 4.50
C ALA A 461 6.95 25.20 3.67
N VAL A 462 6.60 24.00 3.16
CA VAL A 462 7.50 23.21 2.31
C VAL A 462 7.37 23.53 0.82
N LYS A 463 6.63 24.58 0.44
CA LYS A 463 6.45 25.04 -0.95
C LYS A 463 5.88 23.96 -1.86
N GLY A 464 4.84 23.27 -1.40
CA GLY A 464 4.13 22.24 -2.19
C GLY A 464 4.88 20.93 -2.34
N LYS A 465 5.96 20.68 -1.59
CA LYS A 465 6.72 19.42 -1.67
C LYS A 465 6.00 18.21 -1.06
N VAL A 466 4.94 18.46 -0.29
CA VAL A 466 3.98 17.45 0.17
C VAL A 466 2.58 17.94 -0.13
N HIS A 467 1.65 17.01 -0.26
CA HIS A 467 0.22 17.28 -0.36
C HIS A 467 -0.53 16.30 0.54
N VAL A 468 -1.51 16.78 1.30
CA VAL A 468 -2.26 15.97 2.28
C VAL A 468 -3.73 15.89 1.87
N SER A 469 -4.24 14.69 1.66
CA SER A 469 -5.65 14.47 1.30
C SER A 469 -6.14 13.12 1.85
N GLY A 470 -7.20 12.54 1.28
CA GLY A 470 -7.80 11.29 1.75
C GLY A 470 -8.82 11.49 2.88
N LEU A 471 -9.07 10.43 3.65
CA LEU A 471 -10.07 10.42 4.73
C LEU A 471 -9.75 11.45 5.82
N LEU A 472 -10.81 12.11 6.33
CA LEU A 472 -10.70 13.28 7.20
C LEU A 472 -10.02 13.01 8.55
N ASP A 473 -10.17 11.81 9.10
CA ASP A 473 -9.64 11.42 10.42
C ASP A 473 -8.12 11.48 10.51
N PHE A 474 -7.42 11.42 9.38
CA PHE A 474 -5.96 11.56 9.31
C PHE A 474 -5.46 12.75 8.48
N ARG A 475 -6.36 13.61 7.99
CA ARG A 475 -5.96 14.80 7.22
C ARG A 475 -5.43 15.88 8.15
N ASN A 476 -6.13 16.10 9.26
CA ASN A 476 -5.87 17.21 10.19
C ASN A 476 -5.43 16.75 11.59
N SER A 477 -5.44 15.44 11.85
CA SER A 477 -5.16 14.86 13.16
C SER A 477 -4.56 13.47 13.03
N VAL A 478 -4.01 12.92 14.11
CA VAL A 478 -3.67 11.49 14.21
C VAL A 478 -4.80 10.76 14.94
N PRO A 479 -5.37 9.65 14.43
CA PRO A 479 -6.33 8.82 15.15
C PRO A 479 -5.81 8.41 16.52
N GLU A 480 -6.70 8.38 17.52
CA GLU A 480 -6.29 8.15 18.92
C GLU A 480 -5.53 6.84 19.13
N PHE A 481 -5.93 5.76 18.44
CA PHE A 481 -5.24 4.48 18.53
C PHE A 481 -3.82 4.49 17.95
N LEU A 482 -3.52 5.46 17.08
CA LEU A 482 -2.18 5.69 16.52
C LEU A 482 -1.36 6.67 17.35
N LYS A 483 -1.93 7.33 18.37
CA LYS A 483 -1.18 8.27 19.20
C LYS A 483 -0.35 7.56 20.26
N ALA A 484 0.80 8.15 20.54
CA ALA A 484 1.68 7.77 21.61
C ALA A 484 2.24 9.03 22.27
N THR A 485 2.63 8.89 23.54
CA THR A 485 3.31 9.94 24.32
C THR A 485 4.59 9.38 24.93
N GLY A 486 5.36 10.23 25.59
CA GLY A 486 6.53 9.82 26.37
C GLY A 486 7.81 9.63 25.55
N TYR A 487 8.87 9.22 26.26
CA TYR A 487 10.24 9.17 25.75
C TYR A 487 10.44 8.14 24.62
N HIS A 488 11.31 8.46 23.66
CA HIS A 488 11.63 7.62 22.51
C HIS A 488 13.08 7.85 22.03
N TYR A 489 13.57 6.96 21.17
CA TYR A 489 14.96 6.91 20.72
C TYR A 489 15.06 7.15 19.20
N PRO A 490 15.15 8.41 18.74
CA PRO A 490 15.30 8.69 17.33
C PRO A 490 16.75 8.43 16.88
N PRO A 491 16.98 7.89 15.67
CA PRO A 491 18.32 7.78 15.12
C PRO A 491 19.00 9.15 14.96
N VAL A 492 20.33 9.15 15.05
CA VAL A 492 21.15 10.35 14.88
C VAL A 492 20.99 10.91 13.46
N VAL A 493 20.81 12.23 13.35
CA VAL A 493 20.78 12.94 12.07
C VAL A 493 22.21 13.14 11.56
N ILE A 494 22.48 12.73 10.33
CA ILE A 494 23.76 12.94 9.67
C ILE A 494 23.65 14.11 8.68
N TRP A 495 24.35 15.20 8.97
CA TRP A 495 24.43 16.40 8.12
C TRP A 495 25.54 16.28 7.06
N LYS A 496 25.50 17.16 6.04
CA LYS A 496 26.59 17.28 5.06
C LYS A 496 27.86 17.81 5.75
N SER A 497 29.03 17.32 5.33
CA SER A 497 30.33 17.76 5.88
C SER A 497 30.53 19.26 5.66
N GLY A 498 30.88 19.98 6.73
CA GLY A 498 30.95 21.46 6.80
C GLY A 498 30.00 22.06 7.84
N ASP A 499 28.93 21.35 8.20
CA ASP A 499 27.90 21.83 9.15
C ASP A 499 27.93 21.08 10.51
N ALA A 500 28.74 20.02 10.63
CA ALA A 500 28.74 19.11 11.79
C ALA A 500 29.60 19.58 12.98
N GLU A 501 30.62 20.42 12.75
CA GLU A 501 31.46 20.97 13.83
C GLU A 501 30.68 21.91 14.76
N ASP A 502 29.65 22.60 14.24
CA ASP A 502 28.78 23.49 15.04
C ASP A 502 27.67 22.73 15.80
N ALA A 503 27.13 21.64 15.24
CA ALA A 503 26.00 20.91 15.83
C ALA A 503 26.40 20.06 17.05
N ALA A 504 27.65 19.59 17.12
CA ALA A 504 28.17 18.83 18.25
C ALA A 504 28.32 19.69 19.53
N GLN A 505 28.36 21.03 19.41
CA GLN A 505 28.35 21.94 20.56
C GLN A 505 26.95 22.17 21.13
N ALA A 506 25.89 22.04 20.33
CA ALA A 506 24.50 22.29 20.77
C ALA A 506 23.89 21.12 21.58
N ASN A 507 24.29 19.88 21.31
CA ASN A 507 23.76 18.68 22.01
C ASN A 507 24.43 18.37 23.36
N LYS A 508 25.35 19.22 23.85
CA LYS A 508 25.93 19.10 25.20
C LYS A 508 25.25 20.01 26.24
N GLY A 509 24.15 20.67 25.88
CA GLY A 509 23.50 21.69 26.69
C GLY A 509 22.01 21.45 26.99
N HIS A 510 21.57 20.19 27.14
CA HIS A 510 20.23 19.87 27.68
C HIS A 510 20.27 18.64 28.59
#